data_AF-A0A8T8CT94-F1
#
_entry.id   AF-A0A8T8CT94-F1
#
_cell.length_a   1.000
_cell.length_b   1.000
_cell.length_c   1.000
_cell.angle_alpha   90.00
_cell.angle_beta   90.00
_cell.angle_gamma   90.00
#
_symmetry.space_group_name_H-M   'P 1'
#
loop_
_entity.id
_entity.type
_entity.pdbx_description
1 polymer ?
#
loop_
_entity_poly.entity_id
_entity_poly.type
_entity_poly.pdbx_seq_one_letter_code
_entity_poly.pdbx_strand_id
1 'polypeptide(L)'
;MGLAIEKRSDTVLPSVAVLPFQAIGGEASVQRLAGGLTEDIITDLARFPEFRVIAHNSTEVYEGKPANPTEVGAALGAGFVVEGSIQRQADRVRVTAQFIDAKTGNHLWSNRWDRPDRDLFAIQTEIAEQVSNRLGGGAGLIQEAGRITAHRKPPGNLNAYELYLIGTEKLEQINRADVEEAIRLLSRATELDPTLARAWVELHHSHSVLASFDIEPEKNRRIAAEAAKRAVALDPADAEAHAVLARSLVVKGDLARAKAEFHAALRMAPNQFEIVTFYVPWASTFGEAERGAEMADQAIHLNPNYPLWSTRLFAHAYFVVGRYDDALLMMDRLAPENYGIWGWTYRPAALAAVGRIEEAKTLISEALKRFPDLTIEGRVNEPLVNTDADRKRLVETMRLAGFPPCASPELLAKIDKPVRLPECLAN
;
A
#
# COMPACT_ATOMS: atom_id res chain seq x y z
N MET A 1 -44.43 17.60 10.48
CA MET A 1 -43.64 17.55 9.22
C MET A 1 -42.22 17.18 9.60
N GLY A 2 -41.94 15.88 9.71
CA GLY A 2 -40.60 15.37 9.96
C GLY A 2 -39.89 15.19 8.63
N LEU A 3 -38.77 15.90 8.44
CA LEU A 3 -37.85 15.67 7.34
C LEU A 3 -37.20 14.30 7.57
N ALA A 4 -37.70 13.30 6.84
CA ALA A 4 -37.03 12.03 6.69
C ALA A 4 -35.69 12.30 5.99
N ILE A 5 -34.60 12.09 6.73
CA ILE A 5 -33.27 11.96 6.16
C ILE A 5 -33.32 10.67 5.34
N GLU A 6 -33.46 10.79 4.02
CA GLU A 6 -33.24 9.67 3.11
C GLU A 6 -31.84 9.13 3.40
N LYS A 7 -31.78 7.87 3.85
CA LYS A 7 -30.57 7.06 3.75
C LYS A 7 -30.11 7.16 2.30
N ARG A 8 -28.96 7.80 2.05
CA ARG A 8 -28.23 7.63 0.79
C ARG A 8 -28.19 6.12 0.55
N SER A 9 -28.74 5.66 -0.57
CA SER A 9 -28.53 4.28 -1.02
C SER A 9 -27.02 4.03 -1.02
N ASP A 10 -26.57 2.88 -0.53
CA ASP A 10 -25.22 2.38 -0.78
C ASP A 10 -25.07 2.21 -2.30
N THR A 11 -24.72 3.29 -2.99
CA THR A 11 -24.43 3.28 -4.41
C THR A 11 -23.19 2.43 -4.58
N VAL A 12 -23.36 1.20 -5.02
CA VAL A 12 -22.23 0.32 -5.37
C VAL A 12 -21.46 1.02 -6.48
N LEU A 13 -20.29 1.57 -6.13
CA LEU A 13 -19.41 2.20 -7.11
C LEU A 13 -19.01 1.15 -8.16
N PRO A 14 -19.01 1.51 -9.46
CA PRO A 14 -18.43 0.69 -10.51
C PRO A 14 -17.04 0.21 -10.10
N SER A 15 -16.64 -0.98 -10.53
CA SER A 15 -15.30 -1.52 -10.29
C SER A 15 -14.66 -1.95 -11.62
N VAL A 16 -13.39 -1.62 -11.81
CA VAL A 16 -12.61 -1.98 -13.00
C VAL A 16 -11.39 -2.81 -12.61
N ALA A 17 -11.19 -3.93 -13.29
CA ALA A 17 -9.94 -4.69 -13.24
C ALA A 17 -9.14 -4.42 -14.52
N VAL A 18 -7.84 -4.17 -14.41
CA VAL A 18 -6.94 -4.04 -15.56
C VAL A 18 -6.09 -5.31 -15.60
N LEU A 19 -6.30 -6.13 -16.62
CA LEU A 19 -5.53 -7.36 -16.80
C LEU A 19 -4.12 -7.04 -17.31
N PRO A 20 -3.12 -7.88 -16.98
CA PRO A 20 -1.78 -7.75 -17.53
C PRO A 20 -1.82 -7.66 -19.05
N PHE A 21 -1.30 -6.56 -19.59
CA PHE A 21 -1.18 -6.39 -21.03
C PHE A 21 -0.27 -7.48 -21.59
N GLN A 22 -0.68 -8.09 -22.71
CA GLN A 22 0.09 -9.15 -23.34
C GLN A 22 1.28 -8.57 -24.12
N ALA A 23 2.50 -9.03 -23.86
CA ALA A 23 3.65 -8.69 -24.68
C ALA A 23 3.72 -9.58 -25.93
N ILE A 24 3.58 -8.96 -27.10
CA ILE A 24 3.72 -9.65 -28.38
C ILE A 24 5.19 -9.61 -28.81
N GLY A 25 5.75 -10.79 -29.11
CA GLY A 25 7.12 -10.94 -29.65
C GLY A 25 8.11 -11.63 -28.71
N GLY A 26 7.73 -11.90 -27.46
CA GLY A 26 8.51 -12.75 -26.53
C GLY A 26 9.79 -12.13 -25.96
N GLU A 27 10.09 -10.88 -26.27
CA GLU A 27 11.22 -10.16 -25.69
C GLU A 27 10.95 -9.78 -24.24
N ALA A 28 11.88 -10.09 -23.33
CA ALA A 28 11.72 -9.80 -21.90
C ALA A 28 11.57 -8.30 -21.62
N SER A 29 12.20 -7.42 -22.41
CA SER A 29 12.01 -5.97 -22.32
C SER A 29 10.56 -5.57 -22.59
N VAL A 30 9.91 -6.17 -23.59
CA VAL A 30 8.50 -5.90 -23.92
C VAL A 30 7.57 -6.46 -22.85
N GLN A 31 7.88 -7.62 -22.25
CA GLN A 31 7.14 -8.16 -21.10
C GLN A 31 7.14 -7.17 -19.93
N ARG A 32 8.31 -6.64 -19.57
CA ARG A 32 8.41 -5.62 -18.50
C ARG A 32 7.65 -4.35 -18.83
N LEU A 33 7.76 -3.87 -20.07
CA LEU A 33 6.99 -2.70 -20.51
C LEU A 33 5.48 -2.96 -20.43
N ALA A 34 5.02 -4.18 -20.69
CA ALA A 34 3.61 -4.55 -20.56
C ALA A 34 3.15 -4.55 -19.09
N GLY A 35 3.95 -5.10 -18.19
CA GLY A 35 3.73 -5.04 -16.74
C GLY A 35 3.65 -3.60 -16.25
N GLY A 36 4.67 -2.78 -16.57
CA GLY A 36 4.71 -1.37 -16.20
C GLY A 36 3.55 -0.55 -16.78
N LEU A 37 3.17 -0.79 -18.05
CA LEU A 37 1.98 -0.15 -18.64
C LEU A 37 0.70 -0.51 -17.89
N THR A 38 0.55 -1.78 -17.49
CA THR A 38 -0.61 -2.25 -16.73
C THR A 38 -0.71 -1.54 -15.38
N GLU A 39 0.39 -1.51 -14.63
CA GLU A 39 0.47 -0.86 -13.31
C GLU A 39 0.24 0.65 -13.40
N ASP A 40 0.79 1.30 -14.42
CA ASP A 40 0.62 2.73 -14.66
C ASP A 40 -0.85 3.08 -15.00
N ILE A 41 -1.54 2.27 -15.79
CA ILE A 41 -2.99 2.44 -16.06
C ILE A 41 -3.80 2.28 -14.76
N ILE A 42 -3.49 1.26 -13.94
CA ILE A 42 -4.14 1.06 -12.63
C ILE A 42 -3.94 2.30 -11.75
N THR A 43 -2.72 2.82 -11.70
CA THR A 43 -2.36 4.00 -10.91
C THR A 43 -3.12 5.25 -11.35
N ASP A 44 -3.22 5.49 -12.66
CA ASP A 44 -3.98 6.64 -13.18
C ASP A 44 -5.48 6.51 -12.92
N LEU A 45 -6.03 5.30 -13.07
CA LEU A 45 -7.43 5.03 -12.78
C LEU A 45 -7.76 5.13 -11.27
N ALA A 46 -6.82 4.79 -10.40
CA ALA A 46 -7.00 4.81 -8.94
C ALA A 46 -7.18 6.22 -8.36
N ARG A 47 -6.95 7.26 -9.17
CA ARG A 47 -7.21 8.66 -8.81
C ARG A 47 -8.71 8.96 -8.71
N PHE A 48 -9.54 8.27 -9.47
CA PHE A 48 -10.98 8.52 -9.62
C PHE A 48 -11.80 7.89 -8.48
N PRO A 49 -12.39 8.66 -7.52
CA PRO A 49 -13.29 8.17 -6.48
C PRO A 49 -14.65 7.71 -7.03
N GLU A 50 -14.98 8.04 -8.27
CA GLU A 50 -16.26 7.69 -8.91
C GLU A 50 -16.37 6.18 -9.21
N PHE A 51 -15.26 5.45 -9.20
CA PHE A 51 -15.21 4.00 -9.36
C PHE A 51 -14.02 3.40 -8.60
N ARG A 52 -14.07 2.09 -8.36
CA ARG A 52 -13.00 1.32 -7.71
C ARG A 52 -12.10 0.68 -8.76
N VAL A 53 -10.82 0.54 -8.45
CA VAL A 53 -9.85 -0.13 -9.32
C VAL A 53 -9.29 -1.34 -8.57
N ILE A 54 -9.31 -2.51 -9.20
CA ILE A 54 -8.69 -3.71 -8.66
C ILE A 54 -7.18 -3.61 -8.85
N ALA A 55 -6.44 -3.79 -7.76
CA ALA A 55 -4.99 -3.66 -7.73
C ALA A 55 -4.28 -4.76 -8.54
N HIS A 56 -3.06 -4.43 -8.98
CA HIS A 56 -2.26 -5.26 -9.89
C HIS A 56 -2.07 -6.70 -9.41
N ASN A 57 -1.72 -6.92 -8.13
CA ASN A 57 -1.48 -8.26 -7.57
C ASN A 57 -2.70 -9.19 -7.68
N SER A 58 -3.92 -8.65 -7.69
CA SER A 58 -5.13 -9.45 -7.86
C SER A 58 -5.34 -9.91 -9.31
N THR A 59 -4.79 -9.17 -10.28
CA THR A 59 -4.90 -9.47 -11.71
C THR A 59 -3.68 -10.19 -12.28
N GLU A 60 -2.54 -10.18 -11.58
CA GLU A 60 -1.28 -10.80 -12.00
C GLU A 60 -1.43 -12.30 -12.31
N VAL A 61 -2.33 -13.01 -11.61
CA VAL A 61 -2.59 -14.44 -11.83
C VAL A 61 -3.05 -14.79 -13.26
N TYR A 62 -3.55 -13.80 -14.01
CA TYR A 62 -4.01 -13.93 -15.39
C TYR A 62 -2.91 -13.63 -16.42
N GLU A 63 -1.71 -13.24 -16.00
CA GLU A 63 -0.59 -12.98 -16.90
C GLU A 63 -0.25 -14.21 -17.75
N GLY A 64 -0.08 -13.99 -19.06
CA GLY A 64 0.27 -15.05 -20.01
C GLY A 64 -0.80 -16.12 -20.23
N LYS A 65 -2.02 -15.94 -19.68
CA LYS A 65 -3.13 -16.89 -19.78
C LYS A 65 -4.31 -16.26 -20.49
N PRO A 66 -5.01 -17.00 -21.37
CA PRO A 66 -6.34 -16.61 -21.81
C PRO A 66 -7.26 -16.49 -20.58
N ALA A 67 -7.88 -15.33 -20.39
CA ALA A 67 -8.81 -15.09 -19.31
C ALA A 67 -10.16 -14.68 -19.92
N ASN A 68 -11.25 -15.30 -19.47
CA ASN A 68 -12.58 -14.85 -19.85
C ASN A 68 -12.96 -13.64 -18.97
N PRO A 69 -13.24 -12.45 -19.55
CA PRO A 69 -13.59 -11.26 -18.77
C PRO A 69 -14.76 -11.45 -17.82
N THR A 70 -15.72 -12.33 -18.15
CA THR A 70 -16.86 -12.63 -17.27
C THR A 70 -16.46 -13.45 -16.04
N GLU A 71 -15.52 -14.38 -16.19
CA GLU A 71 -14.98 -15.17 -15.08
C GLU A 71 -14.09 -14.31 -14.18
N VAL A 72 -13.26 -13.44 -14.78
CA VAL A 72 -12.45 -12.44 -14.06
C VAL A 72 -13.35 -11.51 -13.23
N GLY A 73 -14.40 -10.97 -13.85
CA GLY A 73 -15.35 -10.09 -13.16
C GLY A 73 -16.01 -10.75 -11.95
N ALA A 74 -16.45 -11.99 -12.11
CA ALA A 74 -17.03 -12.77 -11.01
C ALA A 74 -16.00 -13.08 -9.90
N ALA A 75 -14.78 -13.45 -10.26
CA ALA A 75 -13.73 -13.81 -9.30
C ALA A 75 -13.23 -12.61 -8.47
N LEU A 76 -13.09 -11.45 -9.10
CA LEU A 76 -12.54 -10.24 -8.48
C LEU A 76 -13.60 -9.25 -7.98
N GLY A 77 -14.88 -9.49 -8.25
CA GLY A 77 -15.94 -8.51 -7.99
C GLY A 77 -15.82 -7.26 -8.88
N ALA A 78 -15.24 -7.40 -10.07
CA ALA A 78 -15.07 -6.32 -11.04
C ALA A 78 -16.30 -6.25 -11.98
N GLY A 79 -16.91 -5.07 -12.11
CA GLY A 79 -18.00 -4.83 -13.06
C GLY A 79 -17.50 -4.65 -14.49
N PHE A 80 -16.24 -4.24 -14.66
CA PHE A 80 -15.61 -4.00 -15.95
C PHE A 80 -14.18 -4.53 -15.98
N VAL A 81 -13.71 -4.87 -17.18
CA VAL A 81 -12.35 -5.35 -17.42
C VAL A 81 -11.69 -4.51 -18.52
N VAL A 82 -10.45 -4.09 -18.29
CA VAL A 82 -9.54 -3.57 -19.31
C VAL A 82 -8.55 -4.67 -19.65
N GLU A 83 -8.40 -5.00 -20.92
CA GLU A 83 -7.37 -5.92 -21.40
C GLU A 83 -6.72 -5.38 -22.67
N GLY A 84 -5.52 -5.87 -22.98
CA GLY A 84 -4.77 -5.33 -24.09
C GLY A 84 -3.50 -6.08 -24.41
N SER A 85 -2.78 -5.55 -25.40
CA SER A 85 -1.47 -6.05 -25.80
C SER A 85 -0.54 -4.90 -26.16
N ILE A 86 0.74 -5.13 -26.00
CA ILE A 86 1.82 -4.25 -26.43
C ILE A 86 2.78 -5.02 -27.33
N GLN A 87 3.17 -4.39 -28.42
CA GLN A 87 4.21 -4.86 -29.32
C GLN A 87 5.18 -3.71 -29.54
N ARG A 88 6.48 -3.97 -29.41
CA ARG A 88 7.52 -3.00 -29.78
C ARG A 88 8.26 -3.52 -31.00
N GLN A 89 8.48 -2.66 -31.98
CA GLN A 89 9.30 -2.96 -33.14
C GLN A 89 10.11 -1.73 -33.51
N ALA A 90 11.44 -1.84 -33.41
CA ALA A 90 12.36 -0.72 -33.58
C ALA A 90 11.98 0.47 -32.69
N ASP A 91 11.69 1.63 -33.29
CA ASP A 91 11.31 2.89 -32.64
C ASP A 91 9.80 3.09 -32.52
N ARG A 92 9.00 2.05 -32.74
CA ARG A 92 7.54 2.10 -32.67
C ARG A 92 6.97 1.15 -31.63
N VAL A 93 5.88 1.59 -31.02
CA VAL A 93 5.04 0.77 -30.16
C VAL A 93 3.64 0.68 -30.75
N ARG A 94 3.11 -0.53 -30.73
CA ARG A 94 1.71 -0.82 -31.03
C ARG A 94 1.04 -1.30 -29.77
N VAL A 95 0.00 -0.59 -29.36
CA VAL A 95 -0.80 -0.95 -28.19
C VAL A 95 -2.22 -1.22 -28.67
N THR A 96 -2.83 -2.29 -28.19
CA THR A 96 -4.28 -2.50 -28.26
C THR A 96 -4.83 -2.51 -26.86
N ALA A 97 -5.97 -1.87 -26.66
CA ALA A 97 -6.70 -1.93 -25.41
C ALA A 97 -8.19 -2.07 -25.70
N GLN A 98 -8.89 -2.74 -24.81
CA GLN A 98 -10.31 -3.01 -24.88
C GLN A 98 -10.92 -2.82 -23.51
N PHE A 99 -12.15 -2.33 -23.48
CA PHE A 99 -12.91 -2.15 -22.25
C PHE A 99 -14.20 -2.94 -22.34
N ILE A 100 -14.43 -3.82 -21.38
CA ILE A 100 -15.39 -4.92 -21.47
C ILE A 100 -16.34 -4.85 -20.27
N ASP A 101 -17.64 -4.98 -20.53
CA ASP A 101 -18.63 -5.24 -19.48
C ASP A 101 -18.46 -6.67 -18.98
N ALA A 102 -18.03 -6.83 -17.73
CA ALA A 102 -17.70 -8.13 -17.16
C ALA A 102 -18.94 -8.97 -16.82
N LYS A 103 -20.15 -8.42 -16.90
CA LYS A 103 -21.39 -9.17 -16.70
C LYS A 103 -21.89 -9.79 -18.00
N THR A 104 -21.76 -9.07 -19.11
CA THR A 104 -22.27 -9.54 -20.41
C THR A 104 -21.19 -10.05 -21.35
N GLY A 105 -19.91 -9.74 -21.08
CA GLY A 105 -18.80 -10.00 -21.99
C GLY A 105 -18.77 -9.09 -23.22
N ASN A 106 -19.52 -7.97 -23.22
CA ASN A 106 -19.60 -7.08 -24.37
C ASN A 106 -18.43 -6.09 -24.37
N HIS A 107 -17.79 -5.93 -25.51
CA HIS A 107 -16.79 -4.89 -25.72
C HIS A 107 -17.49 -3.52 -25.83
N LEU A 108 -17.23 -2.64 -24.85
CA LEU A 108 -17.72 -1.27 -24.83
C LEU A 108 -16.89 -0.37 -25.77
N TRP A 109 -15.59 -0.65 -25.88
CA TRP A 109 -14.72 -0.11 -26.93
C TRP A 109 -13.48 -0.99 -27.14
N SER A 110 -12.84 -0.81 -28.29
CA SER A 110 -11.55 -1.41 -28.64
C SER A 110 -10.78 -0.47 -29.53
N ASN A 111 -9.58 -0.07 -29.11
CA ASN A 111 -8.73 0.85 -29.85
C ASN A 111 -7.35 0.25 -30.11
N ARG A 112 -6.69 0.77 -31.14
CA ARG A 112 -5.32 0.42 -31.52
C ARG A 112 -4.52 1.68 -31.79
N TRP A 113 -3.38 1.78 -31.12
CA TRP A 113 -2.39 2.81 -31.33
C TRP A 113 -1.18 2.20 -32.01
N ASP A 114 -0.62 2.92 -32.98
CA ASP A 114 0.65 2.59 -33.63
C ASP A 114 1.43 3.90 -33.74
N ARG A 115 2.34 4.13 -32.79
CA ARG A 115 3.03 5.42 -32.59
C ARG A 115 4.53 5.20 -32.32
N PRO A 116 5.36 6.25 -32.41
CA PRO A 116 6.72 6.20 -31.87
C PRO A 116 6.73 5.75 -30.41
N ASP A 117 7.75 5.01 -29.98
CA ASP A 117 7.86 4.46 -28.62
C ASP A 117 7.88 5.54 -27.52
N ARG A 118 8.41 6.72 -27.82
CA ARG A 118 8.32 7.93 -26.96
C ARG A 118 6.89 8.36 -26.61
N ASP A 119 5.89 7.95 -27.38
CA ASP A 119 4.48 8.29 -27.13
C ASP A 119 3.76 7.25 -26.26
N LEU A 120 4.47 6.24 -25.74
CA LEU A 120 3.89 5.17 -24.92
C LEU A 120 3.06 5.72 -23.74
N PHE A 121 3.59 6.70 -23.01
CA PHE A 121 2.91 7.29 -21.85
C PHE A 121 1.71 8.17 -22.23
N ALA A 122 1.72 8.74 -23.44
CA ALA A 122 0.53 9.41 -23.97
C ALA A 122 -0.58 8.40 -24.29
N ILE A 123 -0.23 7.24 -24.84
CA ILE A 123 -1.20 6.15 -25.07
C ILE A 123 -1.80 5.65 -23.75
N GLN A 124 -0.97 5.45 -22.71
CA GLN A 124 -1.43 5.11 -21.37
C GLN A 124 -2.46 6.12 -20.84
N THR A 125 -2.14 7.41 -20.91
CA THR A 125 -3.02 8.50 -20.45
C THR A 125 -4.36 8.45 -21.21
N GLU A 126 -4.32 8.28 -22.54
CA GLU A 126 -5.52 8.15 -23.38
C GLU A 126 -6.38 6.92 -23.03
N ILE A 127 -5.77 5.81 -22.59
CA ILE A 127 -6.51 4.62 -22.13
C ILE A 127 -7.22 4.94 -20.82
N ALA A 128 -6.51 5.52 -19.85
CA ALA A 128 -7.08 5.87 -18.55
C ALA A 128 -8.23 6.88 -18.69
N GLU A 129 -8.07 7.93 -19.50
CA GLU A 129 -9.11 8.91 -19.81
C GLU A 129 -10.33 8.28 -20.48
N GLN A 130 -10.14 7.34 -21.41
CA GLN A 130 -11.27 6.68 -22.07
C GLN A 130 -12.07 5.79 -21.12
N VAL A 131 -11.41 5.14 -20.17
CA VAL A 131 -12.08 4.37 -19.12
C VAL A 131 -12.78 5.31 -18.13
N SER A 132 -12.12 6.36 -17.64
CA SER A 132 -12.71 7.31 -16.69
C SER A 132 -13.92 8.02 -17.27
N ASN A 133 -13.86 8.51 -18.52
CA ASN A 133 -14.97 9.18 -19.18
C ASN A 133 -16.20 8.27 -19.37
N ARG A 134 -16.01 6.96 -19.49
CA ARG A 134 -17.10 5.98 -19.61
C ARG A 134 -17.72 5.65 -18.25
N LEU A 135 -16.91 5.56 -17.20
CA LEU A 135 -17.35 5.18 -15.85
C LEU A 135 -17.85 6.36 -15.02
N GLY A 136 -17.31 7.55 -15.21
CA GLY A 136 -17.60 8.74 -14.39
C GLY A 136 -19.02 9.29 -14.56
N GLY A 137 -19.71 8.97 -15.66
CA GLY A 137 -21.02 9.55 -15.97
C GLY A 137 -20.97 11.08 -16.13
N GLY A 138 -22.02 11.70 -16.68
CA GLY A 138 -22.06 13.14 -16.99
C GLY A 138 -21.97 14.12 -15.80
N ALA A 139 -21.60 13.67 -14.61
CA ALA A 139 -21.45 14.48 -13.41
C ALA A 139 -20.04 15.11 -13.32
N GLY A 140 -19.79 16.11 -14.17
CA GLY A 140 -18.77 17.13 -13.88
C GLY A 140 -17.55 17.15 -14.79
N LEU A 141 -17.73 17.38 -16.09
CA LEU A 141 -16.65 17.70 -17.05
C LEU A 141 -15.68 18.81 -16.58
N ILE A 142 -16.11 19.67 -15.64
CA ILE A 142 -15.29 20.74 -15.04
C ILE A 142 -14.42 20.24 -13.87
N GLN A 143 -14.89 19.23 -13.11
CA GLN A 143 -14.05 18.55 -12.09
C GLN A 143 -13.06 17.58 -12.75
N GLU A 144 -13.46 16.94 -13.84
CA GLU A 144 -12.59 16.04 -14.62
C GLU A 144 -11.38 16.78 -15.21
N ALA A 145 -11.56 17.99 -15.76
CA ALA A 145 -10.45 18.77 -16.32
C ALA A 145 -9.37 19.13 -15.28
N GLY A 146 -9.76 19.43 -14.04
CA GLY A 146 -8.82 19.68 -12.93
C GLY A 146 -8.10 18.42 -12.45
N ARG A 147 -8.73 17.25 -12.58
CA ARG A 147 -8.19 15.93 -12.23
C ARG A 147 -7.26 15.38 -13.32
N ILE A 148 -7.59 15.61 -14.59
CA ILE A 148 -6.73 15.34 -15.75
C ILE A 148 -5.44 16.18 -15.66
N THR A 149 -5.50 17.45 -15.23
CA THR A 149 -4.27 18.24 -14.99
C THR A 149 -3.42 17.74 -13.80
N ALA A 150 -3.91 16.77 -13.03
CA ALA A 150 -3.21 16.20 -11.89
C ALA A 150 -2.64 14.79 -12.18
N HIS A 151 -2.43 14.42 -13.45
CA HIS A 151 -1.70 13.19 -13.79
C HIS A 151 -0.26 13.23 -13.27
N ARG A 152 0.25 12.04 -12.93
CA ARG A 152 1.68 11.85 -12.69
C ARG A 152 2.45 12.29 -13.93
N LYS A 153 3.60 12.92 -13.73
CA LYS A 153 4.48 13.27 -14.84
C LYS A 153 4.92 11.98 -15.54
N PRO A 154 4.72 11.89 -16.87
CA PRO A 154 5.20 10.74 -17.62
C PRO A 154 6.74 10.73 -17.63
N PRO A 155 7.38 9.55 -17.67
CA PRO A 155 8.81 9.45 -17.90
C PRO A 155 9.21 10.14 -19.21
N GLY A 156 10.31 10.90 -19.17
CA GLY A 156 10.85 11.57 -20.35
C GLY A 156 11.78 10.69 -21.19
N ASN A 157 12.16 9.52 -20.67
CA ASN A 157 13.11 8.60 -21.31
C ASN A 157 12.72 7.13 -21.07
N LEU A 158 12.49 6.39 -22.15
CA LEU A 158 12.09 4.98 -22.08
C LEU A 158 13.18 4.06 -21.50
N ASN A 159 14.47 4.35 -21.74
CA ASN A 159 15.55 3.57 -21.14
C ASN A 159 15.67 3.82 -19.64
N ALA A 160 15.41 5.06 -19.19
CA ALA A 160 15.33 5.35 -17.76
C ALA A 160 14.15 4.61 -17.13
N TYR A 161 13.01 4.56 -17.83
CA TYR A 161 11.84 3.82 -17.39
C TYR A 161 12.09 2.31 -17.32
N GLU A 162 12.74 1.70 -18.31
CA GLU A 162 13.11 0.28 -18.26
C GLU A 162 14.04 -0.04 -17.07
N LEU A 163 15.01 0.82 -16.78
CA LEU A 163 15.86 0.66 -15.58
C LEU A 163 15.08 0.81 -14.29
N TYR A 164 14.10 1.72 -14.26
CA TYR A 164 13.17 1.87 -13.13
C TYR A 164 12.37 0.58 -12.90
N LEU A 165 11.80 -0.02 -13.96
CA LEU A 165 11.05 -1.26 -13.85
C LEU A 165 11.92 -2.41 -13.33
N ILE A 166 13.12 -2.60 -13.90
CA ILE A 166 14.05 -3.66 -13.43
C ILE A 166 14.47 -3.39 -11.98
N GLY A 167 14.70 -2.14 -11.60
CA GLY A 167 15.01 -1.77 -10.21
C GLY A 167 13.87 -2.08 -9.25
N THR A 168 12.62 -1.87 -9.68
CA THR A 168 11.41 -2.15 -8.88
C THR A 168 11.19 -3.66 -8.71
N GLU A 169 11.34 -4.44 -9.79
CA GLU A 169 11.32 -5.92 -9.75
C GLU A 169 12.33 -6.47 -8.72
N LYS A 170 13.50 -5.84 -8.60
CA LYS A 170 14.52 -6.23 -7.61
C LYS A 170 14.07 -6.03 -6.17
N LEU A 171 13.17 -5.08 -5.89
CA LEU A 171 12.67 -4.82 -4.54
C LEU A 171 11.62 -5.84 -4.08
N GLU A 172 11.02 -6.61 -4.99
CA GLU A 172 10.13 -7.71 -4.63
C GLU A 172 10.87 -8.80 -3.87
N GLN A 173 12.15 -9.00 -4.19
CA GLN A 173 13.06 -9.89 -3.50
C GLN A 173 13.67 -9.13 -2.31
N ILE A 174 12.98 -9.14 -1.17
CA ILE A 174 13.39 -8.43 0.06
C ILE A 174 14.65 -9.09 0.68
N ASN A 175 15.80 -8.95 0.01
CA ASN A 175 17.12 -9.34 0.48
C ASN A 175 18.15 -8.25 0.15
N ARG A 176 19.28 -8.25 0.87
CA ARG A 176 20.26 -7.18 0.78
C ARG A 176 20.84 -7.00 -0.63
N ALA A 177 21.21 -8.10 -1.30
CA ALA A 177 21.91 -8.03 -2.58
C ALA A 177 21.02 -7.46 -3.69
N ASP A 178 19.77 -7.89 -3.75
CA ASP A 178 18.82 -7.35 -4.73
C ASP A 178 18.44 -5.89 -4.42
N VAL A 179 18.34 -5.49 -3.14
CA VAL A 179 18.10 -4.08 -2.78
C VAL A 179 19.28 -3.18 -3.15
N GLU A 180 20.53 -3.63 -2.96
CA GLU A 180 21.72 -2.87 -3.38
C GLU A 180 21.78 -2.73 -4.92
N GLU A 181 21.38 -3.78 -5.65
CA GLU A 181 21.27 -3.72 -7.11
C GLU A 181 20.11 -2.82 -7.58
N ALA A 182 18.97 -2.83 -6.89
CA ALA A 182 17.87 -1.91 -7.14
C ALA A 182 18.33 -0.45 -7.02
N ILE A 183 19.07 -0.11 -5.95
CA ILE A 183 19.64 1.24 -5.77
C ILE A 183 20.53 1.62 -6.95
N ARG A 184 21.38 0.70 -7.43
CA ARG A 184 22.27 0.95 -8.58
C ARG A 184 21.47 1.25 -9.86
N LEU A 185 20.46 0.43 -10.16
CA LEU A 185 19.61 0.57 -11.34
C LEU A 185 18.75 1.84 -11.29
N LEU A 186 18.11 2.11 -10.15
CA LEU A 186 17.27 3.28 -9.92
C LEU A 186 18.08 4.57 -9.95
N SER A 187 19.29 4.58 -9.36
CA SER A 187 20.20 5.72 -9.47
C SER A 187 20.54 6.01 -10.93
N ARG A 188 20.85 4.98 -11.72
CA ARG A 188 21.10 5.14 -13.15
C ARG A 188 19.88 5.63 -13.93
N ALA A 189 18.67 5.19 -13.54
CA ALA A 189 17.43 5.72 -14.11
C ALA A 189 17.31 7.24 -13.86
N THR A 190 17.60 7.71 -12.64
CA THR A 190 17.58 9.15 -12.32
C THR A 190 18.69 9.96 -13.02
N GLU A 191 19.80 9.33 -13.39
CA GLU A 191 20.84 9.99 -14.20
C GLU A 191 20.39 10.18 -15.66
N LEU A 192 19.67 9.20 -16.22
CA LEU A 192 19.15 9.24 -17.59
C LEU A 192 17.92 10.14 -17.73
N ASP A 193 17.06 10.16 -16.70
CA ASP A 193 15.92 11.06 -16.58
C ASP A 193 15.90 11.70 -15.18
N PRO A 194 16.53 12.87 -15.01
CA PRO A 194 16.55 13.60 -13.74
C PRO A 194 15.18 14.07 -13.24
N THR A 195 14.14 13.95 -14.08
CA THR A 195 12.76 14.35 -13.75
C THR A 195 11.88 13.16 -13.36
N LEU A 196 12.39 11.93 -13.43
CA LEU A 196 11.67 10.70 -13.11
C LEU A 196 11.40 10.56 -11.61
N ALA A 197 10.34 11.23 -11.12
CA ALA A 197 9.97 11.27 -9.70
C ALA A 197 9.78 9.86 -9.10
N ARG A 198 9.16 8.93 -9.84
CA ARG A 198 8.93 7.54 -9.41
C ARG A 198 10.21 6.76 -9.08
N ALA A 199 11.32 7.02 -9.77
CA ALA A 199 12.59 6.39 -9.41
C ALA A 199 13.13 6.89 -8.05
N TRP A 200 12.83 8.14 -7.67
CA TRP A 200 13.15 8.66 -6.34
C TRP A 200 12.26 8.07 -5.24
N VAL A 201 11.00 7.76 -5.56
CA VAL A 201 10.10 7.00 -4.67
C VAL A 201 10.70 5.63 -4.38
N GLU A 202 11.13 4.90 -5.41
CA GLU A 202 11.72 3.57 -5.23
C GLU A 202 13.10 3.60 -4.56
N LEU A 203 13.89 4.66 -4.76
CA LEU A 203 15.10 4.88 -3.97
C LEU A 203 14.77 5.06 -2.48
N HIS A 204 13.70 5.79 -2.14
CA HIS A 204 13.24 5.86 -0.75
C HIS A 204 12.88 4.47 -0.21
N HIS A 205 12.14 3.65 -0.97
CA HIS A 205 11.78 2.29 -0.56
C HIS A 205 13.02 1.43 -0.33
N SER A 206 13.96 1.43 -1.28
CA SER A 206 15.21 0.68 -1.23
C SER A 206 16.02 1.02 0.04
N HIS A 207 16.25 2.31 0.30
CA HIS A 207 16.98 2.75 1.50
C HIS A 207 16.20 2.47 2.79
N SER A 208 14.86 2.55 2.77
CA SER A 208 14.03 2.18 3.91
C SER A 208 14.13 0.69 4.26
N VAL A 209 14.24 -0.18 3.25
CA VAL A 209 14.45 -1.62 3.43
C VAL A 209 15.82 -1.88 4.05
N LEU A 210 16.90 -1.26 3.54
CA LEU A 210 18.24 -1.39 4.15
C LEU A 210 18.26 -0.94 5.61
N ALA A 211 17.58 0.17 5.95
CA ALA A 211 17.46 0.63 7.33
C ALA A 211 16.67 -0.36 8.21
N SER A 212 15.71 -1.09 7.62
CA SER A 212 14.94 -2.12 8.32
C SER A 212 15.74 -3.41 8.56
N PHE A 213 16.78 -3.65 7.76
CA PHE A 213 17.80 -4.68 7.98
C PHE A 213 18.93 -4.25 8.93
N ASP A 214 18.78 -3.11 9.60
CA ASP A 214 19.80 -2.52 10.48
C ASP A 214 21.14 -2.22 9.78
N ILE A 215 21.11 -2.06 8.45
CA ILE A 215 22.29 -1.69 7.66
C ILE A 215 22.39 -0.17 7.66
N GLU A 216 23.37 0.39 8.38
CA GLU A 216 23.59 1.83 8.52
C GLU A 216 22.27 2.63 8.68
N PRO A 217 21.39 2.29 9.64
CA PRO A 217 19.99 2.67 9.61
C PRO A 217 19.77 4.19 9.59
N GLU A 218 20.58 4.95 10.33
CA GLU A 218 20.47 6.42 10.35
C GLU A 218 20.86 7.07 9.01
N LYS A 219 21.92 6.57 8.37
CA LYS A 219 22.35 7.04 7.05
C LYS A 219 21.28 6.72 6.00
N ASN A 220 20.75 5.50 6.00
CA ASN A 220 19.76 5.07 5.04
C ASN A 220 18.41 5.79 5.23
N ARG A 221 17.96 6.02 6.48
CA ARG A 221 16.79 6.88 6.76
C ARG A 221 16.97 8.30 6.25
N ARG A 222 18.16 8.89 6.42
CA ARG A 222 18.46 10.23 5.90
C ARG A 222 18.39 10.27 4.37
N ILE A 223 18.99 9.29 3.68
CA ILE A 223 18.95 9.22 2.21
C ILE A 223 17.50 9.03 1.72
N ALA A 224 16.74 8.13 2.35
CA ALA A 224 15.34 7.91 2.03
C ALA A 224 14.53 9.21 2.16
N ALA A 225 14.71 9.97 3.24
CA ALA A 225 14.03 11.24 3.45
C ALA A 225 14.37 12.30 2.39
N GLU A 226 15.63 12.36 1.93
CA GLU A 226 16.01 13.27 0.83
C GLU A 226 15.41 12.81 -0.51
N ALA A 227 15.40 11.50 -0.79
CA ALA A 227 14.76 10.95 -1.98
C ALA A 227 13.26 11.25 -2.03
N ALA A 228 12.55 11.09 -0.91
CA ALA A 228 11.13 11.44 -0.81
C ALA A 228 10.84 12.93 -1.06
N LYS A 229 11.65 13.84 -0.48
CA LYS A 229 11.54 15.28 -0.76
C LYS A 229 11.79 15.59 -2.24
N ARG A 230 12.77 14.91 -2.85
CA ARG A 230 13.11 15.08 -4.26
C ARG A 230 11.96 14.62 -5.15
N ALA A 231 11.34 13.48 -4.84
CA ALA A 231 10.18 12.97 -5.56
C ALA A 231 9.03 13.98 -5.57
N VAL A 232 8.62 14.50 -4.41
CA VAL A 232 7.55 15.51 -4.31
C VAL A 232 7.92 16.81 -5.04
N ALA A 233 9.18 17.25 -4.97
CA ALA A 233 9.62 18.45 -5.68
C ALA A 233 9.60 18.28 -7.21
N LEU A 234 9.88 17.06 -7.71
CA LEU A 234 9.83 16.74 -9.13
C LEU A 234 8.41 16.58 -9.63
N ASP A 235 7.55 15.90 -8.86
CA ASP A 235 6.15 15.69 -9.19
C ASP A 235 5.23 15.85 -7.97
N PRO A 236 4.70 17.07 -7.73
CA PRO A 236 3.75 17.33 -6.65
C PRO A 236 2.37 16.68 -6.85
N ALA A 237 2.11 16.03 -7.99
CA ALA A 237 0.86 15.31 -8.26
C ALA A 237 1.01 13.79 -8.10
N ASP A 238 2.18 13.33 -7.62
CA ASP A 238 2.46 11.92 -7.35
C ASP A 238 2.06 11.55 -5.91
N ALA A 239 0.99 10.78 -5.78
CA ALA A 239 0.47 10.32 -4.48
C ALA A 239 1.50 9.48 -3.69
N GLU A 240 2.29 8.66 -4.38
CA GLU A 240 3.31 7.82 -3.72
C GLU A 240 4.44 8.67 -3.17
N ALA A 241 4.85 9.72 -3.90
CA ALA A 241 5.85 10.68 -3.43
C ALA A 241 5.42 11.34 -2.10
N HIS A 242 4.15 11.74 -2.01
CA HIS A 242 3.58 12.26 -0.77
C HIS A 242 3.52 11.20 0.34
N ALA A 243 3.13 9.95 0.03
CA ALA A 243 3.06 8.87 1.02
C ALA A 243 4.45 8.50 1.59
N VAL A 244 5.49 8.43 0.75
CA VAL A 244 6.86 8.15 1.24
C VAL A 244 7.44 9.31 2.03
N LEU A 245 7.13 10.56 1.66
CA LEU A 245 7.51 11.73 2.45
C LEU A 245 6.85 11.69 3.83
N ALA A 246 5.56 11.33 3.90
CA ALA A 246 4.84 11.17 5.15
C ALA A 246 5.51 10.13 6.06
N ARG A 247 5.88 8.96 5.52
CA ARG A 247 6.59 7.90 6.26
C ARG A 247 7.93 8.39 6.82
N SER A 248 8.70 9.13 6.04
CA SER A 248 9.96 9.73 6.50
C SER A 248 9.74 10.78 7.61
N LEU A 249 8.66 11.56 7.54
CA LEU A 249 8.30 12.53 8.58
C LEU A 249 7.87 11.85 9.90
N VAL A 250 7.17 10.72 9.82
CA VAL A 250 6.84 9.93 11.02
C VAL A 250 8.10 9.44 11.72
N VAL A 251 9.07 8.92 10.98
CA VAL A 251 10.36 8.46 11.56
C VAL A 251 11.10 9.61 12.25
N LYS A 252 10.94 10.85 11.76
CA LYS A 252 11.50 12.06 12.39
C LYS A 252 10.67 12.60 13.56
N GLY A 253 9.47 12.08 13.79
CA GLY A 253 8.53 12.55 14.82
C GLY A 253 7.71 13.79 14.42
N ASP A 254 7.76 14.23 13.16
CA ASP A 254 6.98 15.36 12.65
C ASP A 254 5.58 14.91 12.22
N LEU A 255 4.79 14.49 13.22
CA LEU A 255 3.49 13.84 13.01
C LEU A 255 2.45 14.75 12.34
N ALA A 256 2.51 16.06 12.62
CA ALA A 256 1.58 17.02 12.02
C ALA A 256 1.78 17.13 10.50
N ARG A 257 3.03 17.23 10.05
CA ARG A 257 3.33 17.25 8.61
C ARG A 257 3.12 15.88 7.98
N ALA A 258 3.48 14.79 8.66
CA ALA A 258 3.20 13.45 8.17
C ALA A 258 1.70 13.24 7.89
N LYS A 259 0.82 13.66 8.81
CA LYS A 259 -0.63 13.60 8.62
C LYS A 259 -1.08 14.36 7.37
N ALA A 260 -0.57 15.57 7.17
CA ALA A 260 -0.92 16.39 6.01
C ALA A 260 -0.50 15.74 4.69
N GLU A 261 0.70 15.15 4.63
CA GLU A 261 1.23 14.47 3.44
C GLU A 261 0.45 13.17 3.13
N PHE A 262 0.15 12.35 4.14
CA PHE A 262 -0.71 11.18 3.92
C PHE A 262 -2.11 11.57 3.44
N HIS A 263 -2.71 12.60 4.03
CA HIS A 263 -4.01 13.10 3.57
C HIS A 263 -3.95 13.67 2.15
N ALA A 264 -2.82 14.24 1.72
CA ALA A 264 -2.62 14.66 0.33
C ALA A 264 -2.59 13.46 -0.61
N ALA A 265 -1.78 12.44 -0.30
CA ALA A 265 -1.71 11.19 -1.05
C ALA A 265 -3.10 10.53 -1.21
N LEU A 266 -3.86 10.43 -0.12
CA LEU A 266 -5.22 9.86 -0.13
C LEU A 266 -6.23 10.66 -0.95
N ARG A 267 -6.10 11.99 -1.02
CA ARG A 267 -6.94 12.81 -1.90
C ARG A 267 -6.60 12.62 -3.37
N MET A 268 -5.32 12.38 -3.68
CA MET A 268 -4.83 12.19 -5.05
C MET A 268 -5.18 10.81 -5.61
N ALA A 269 -5.03 9.77 -4.78
CA ALA A 269 -5.23 8.37 -5.18
C ALA A 269 -6.08 7.61 -4.14
N PRO A 270 -7.38 7.98 -4.00
CA PRO A 270 -8.25 7.40 -2.97
C PRO A 270 -8.51 5.91 -3.16
N ASN A 271 -8.30 5.37 -4.36
CA ASN A 271 -8.52 3.95 -4.70
C ASN A 271 -7.23 3.19 -4.99
N GLN A 272 -6.04 3.75 -4.69
CA GLN A 272 -4.79 3.03 -4.86
C GLN A 272 -4.49 2.21 -3.60
N PHE A 273 -4.36 0.89 -3.77
CA PHE A 273 -4.20 -0.05 -2.68
C PHE A 273 -3.01 0.30 -1.77
N GLU A 274 -1.86 0.61 -2.36
CA GLU A 274 -0.62 0.95 -1.65
C GLU A 274 -0.79 2.20 -0.80
N ILE A 275 -1.39 3.25 -1.36
CA ILE A 275 -1.59 4.54 -0.68
C ILE A 275 -2.54 4.40 0.52
N VAL A 276 -3.66 3.70 0.33
CA VAL A 276 -4.60 3.39 1.41
C VAL A 276 -3.87 2.60 2.50
N THR A 277 -3.16 1.54 2.12
CA THR A 277 -2.45 0.64 3.04
C THR A 277 -1.33 1.34 3.83
N PHE A 278 -0.59 2.26 3.22
CA PHE A 278 0.49 2.99 3.89
C PHE A 278 -0.01 3.95 4.98
N TYR A 279 -1.22 4.47 4.85
CA TYR A 279 -1.83 5.33 5.87
C TYR A 279 -2.38 4.53 7.07
N VAL A 280 -2.99 3.37 6.83
CA VAL A 280 -3.66 2.53 7.84
C VAL A 280 -2.92 2.42 9.20
N PRO A 281 -1.62 2.06 9.26
CA PRO A 281 -0.95 1.88 10.56
C PRO A 281 -0.79 3.19 11.37
N TRP A 282 -0.92 4.35 10.73
CA TRP A 282 -0.74 5.67 11.35
C TRP A 282 -2.04 6.36 11.71
N ALA A 283 -3.19 5.82 11.29
CA ALA A 283 -4.49 6.44 11.49
C ALA A 283 -4.78 6.73 12.97
N SER A 284 -4.49 5.78 13.88
CA SER A 284 -4.68 5.98 15.32
C SER A 284 -3.79 7.10 15.87
N THR A 285 -2.52 7.16 15.45
CA THR A 285 -1.58 8.25 15.79
C THR A 285 -2.14 9.62 15.43
N PHE A 286 -2.94 9.70 14.38
CA PHE A 286 -3.57 10.92 13.90
C PHE A 286 -4.96 11.20 14.51
N GLY A 287 -5.41 10.38 15.47
CA GLY A 287 -6.73 10.47 16.08
C GLY A 287 -7.86 9.93 15.20
N GLU A 288 -7.53 9.12 14.19
CA GLU A 288 -8.41 8.62 13.14
C GLU A 288 -8.50 7.08 13.17
N ALA A 289 -8.49 6.46 14.35
CA ALA A 289 -8.39 5.00 14.51
C ALA A 289 -9.51 4.22 13.77
N GLU A 290 -10.78 4.61 13.94
CA GLU A 290 -11.92 3.98 13.22
C GLU A 290 -11.77 4.09 11.71
N ARG A 291 -11.40 5.27 11.22
CA ARG A 291 -11.11 5.48 9.80
C ARG A 291 -9.98 4.57 9.31
N GLY A 292 -8.97 4.31 10.13
CA GLY A 292 -7.91 3.35 9.82
C GLY A 292 -8.43 1.93 9.60
N ALA A 293 -9.36 1.48 10.43
CA ALA A 293 -10.00 0.16 10.27
C ALA A 293 -10.91 0.12 9.02
N GLU A 294 -11.71 1.17 8.79
CA GLU A 294 -12.53 1.29 7.56
C GLU A 294 -11.66 1.29 6.29
N MET A 295 -10.50 1.94 6.34
CA MET A 295 -9.53 1.95 5.24
C MET A 295 -8.84 0.60 5.04
N ALA A 296 -8.65 -0.19 6.11
CA ALA A 296 -8.20 -1.56 5.97
C ALA A 296 -9.26 -2.43 5.26
N ASP A 297 -10.55 -2.25 5.60
CA ASP A 297 -11.64 -2.91 4.85
C ASP A 297 -11.61 -2.48 3.38
N GLN A 298 -11.46 -1.18 3.10
CA GLN A 298 -11.37 -0.67 1.74
C GLN A 298 -10.19 -1.28 0.98
N ALA A 299 -9.00 -1.34 1.57
CA ALA A 299 -7.81 -1.90 0.94
C ALA A 299 -8.00 -3.37 0.55
N ILE A 300 -8.67 -4.17 1.39
CA ILE A 300 -9.01 -5.57 1.08
C ILE A 300 -9.95 -5.67 -0.12
N HIS A 301 -10.90 -4.74 -0.27
CA HIS A 301 -11.77 -4.70 -1.45
C HIS A 301 -11.05 -4.23 -2.72
N LEU A 302 -10.09 -3.31 -2.60
CA LEU A 302 -9.26 -2.86 -3.72
C LEU A 302 -8.30 -3.95 -4.19
N ASN A 303 -7.86 -4.82 -3.29
CA ASN A 303 -6.95 -5.92 -3.61
C ASN A 303 -7.40 -7.21 -2.90
N PRO A 304 -8.35 -7.97 -3.47
CA PRO A 304 -8.81 -9.23 -2.87
C PRO A 304 -7.68 -10.24 -2.60
N ASN A 305 -6.63 -10.23 -3.43
CA ASN A 305 -5.42 -11.03 -3.26
C ASN A 305 -4.26 -10.23 -2.66
N TYR A 306 -4.54 -9.36 -1.68
CA TYR A 306 -3.54 -8.48 -1.09
C TYR A 306 -2.29 -9.23 -0.57
N PRO A 307 -1.10 -8.63 -0.74
CA PRO A 307 0.18 -9.23 -0.39
C PRO A 307 0.38 -9.36 1.12
N LEU A 308 1.15 -10.37 1.53
CA LEU A 308 1.35 -10.74 2.95
C LEU A 308 1.92 -9.61 3.82
N TRP A 309 2.70 -8.69 3.24
CA TRP A 309 3.30 -7.58 3.98
C TRP A 309 2.25 -6.60 4.56
N SER A 310 1.07 -6.50 3.93
CA SER A 310 -0.01 -5.60 4.38
C SER A 310 -0.79 -6.13 5.58
N THR A 311 -0.81 -7.45 5.77
CA THR A 311 -1.55 -8.15 6.81
C THR A 311 -1.30 -7.60 8.21
N ARG A 312 -0.04 -7.32 8.57
CA ARG A 312 0.31 -6.76 9.89
C ARG A 312 -0.28 -5.36 10.09
N LEU A 313 -0.36 -4.56 9.03
CA LEU A 313 -0.86 -3.19 9.08
C LEU A 313 -2.37 -3.18 9.34
N PHE A 314 -3.11 -4.04 8.63
CA PHE A 314 -4.56 -4.21 8.82
C PHE A 314 -4.88 -4.79 10.20
N ALA A 315 -4.15 -5.83 10.62
CA ALA A 315 -4.29 -6.42 11.95
C ALA A 315 -4.12 -5.39 13.07
N HIS A 316 -3.14 -4.49 12.94
CA HIS A 316 -2.94 -3.40 13.89
C HIS A 316 -4.14 -2.44 13.92
N ALA A 317 -4.62 -2.00 12.76
CA ALA A 317 -5.75 -1.08 12.67
C ALA A 317 -7.05 -1.66 13.27
N TYR A 318 -7.35 -2.93 13.01
CA TYR A 318 -8.48 -3.61 13.64
C TYR A 318 -8.30 -3.76 15.15
N PHE A 319 -7.10 -4.08 15.60
CA PHE A 319 -6.81 -4.26 17.02
C PHE A 319 -7.06 -2.97 17.82
N VAL A 320 -6.61 -1.81 17.34
CA VAL A 320 -6.70 -0.55 18.09
C VAL A 320 -8.14 -0.03 18.24
N VAL A 321 -9.05 -0.44 17.35
CA VAL A 321 -10.50 -0.16 17.47
C VAL A 321 -11.27 -1.26 18.19
N GLY A 322 -10.62 -2.37 18.54
CA GLY A 322 -11.24 -3.50 19.24
C GLY A 322 -11.96 -4.50 18.33
N ARG A 323 -11.73 -4.45 17.02
CA ARG A 323 -12.18 -5.47 16.05
C ARG A 323 -11.25 -6.69 16.11
N TYR A 324 -11.23 -7.38 17.25
CA TYR A 324 -10.24 -8.42 17.53
C TYR A 324 -10.36 -9.65 16.64
N ASP A 325 -11.57 -10.06 16.27
CA ASP A 325 -11.79 -11.16 15.33
C ASP A 325 -11.19 -10.85 13.94
N ASP A 326 -11.42 -9.64 13.42
CA ASP A 326 -10.83 -9.20 12.15
C ASP A 326 -9.30 -9.11 12.24
N ALA A 327 -8.77 -8.64 13.37
CA ALA A 327 -7.32 -8.63 13.62
C ALA A 327 -6.74 -10.07 13.60
N LEU A 328 -7.44 -11.04 14.19
CA LEU A 328 -7.03 -12.44 14.19
C LEU A 328 -7.09 -13.06 12.79
N LEU A 329 -8.12 -12.76 11.99
CA LEU A 329 -8.21 -13.22 10.59
C LEU A 329 -6.98 -12.79 9.78
N MET A 330 -6.52 -11.55 9.99
CA MET A 330 -5.27 -11.10 9.37
C MET A 330 -4.08 -11.90 9.92
N MET A 331 -3.92 -11.98 11.24
CA MET A 331 -2.79 -12.67 11.86
C MET A 331 -2.71 -14.17 11.55
N ASP A 332 -3.82 -14.83 11.21
CA ASP A 332 -3.86 -16.24 10.81
C ASP A 332 -3.21 -16.50 9.44
N ARG A 333 -3.02 -15.46 8.62
CA ARG A 333 -2.21 -15.56 7.39
C ARG A 333 -0.69 -15.61 7.67
N LEU A 334 -0.26 -15.30 8.89
CA LEU A 334 1.14 -15.25 9.28
C LEU A 334 1.50 -16.51 10.07
N ALA A 335 2.52 -17.22 9.60
CA ALA A 335 3.10 -18.34 10.35
C ALA A 335 3.89 -17.83 11.58
N PRO A 336 3.92 -18.55 12.72
CA PRO A 336 4.65 -18.14 13.93
C PRO A 336 6.14 -17.84 13.72
N GLU A 337 6.77 -18.46 12.72
CA GLU A 337 8.17 -18.23 12.33
C GLU A 337 8.38 -16.82 11.78
N ASN A 338 7.33 -16.20 11.24
CA ASN A 338 7.32 -14.84 10.73
C ASN A 338 6.90 -13.81 11.80
N TYR A 339 6.65 -14.23 13.05
CA TYR A 339 6.29 -13.31 14.12
C TYR A 339 7.55 -12.64 14.68
N GLY A 340 7.65 -11.33 14.47
CA GLY A 340 8.43 -10.47 15.35
C GLY A 340 7.75 -10.28 16.71
N ILE A 341 8.38 -9.52 17.61
CA ILE A 341 7.82 -9.20 18.95
C ILE A 341 6.38 -8.68 18.90
N TRP A 342 6.02 -7.97 17.82
CA TRP A 342 4.65 -7.50 17.60
C TRP A 342 3.64 -8.65 17.47
N GLY A 343 3.92 -9.67 16.64
CA GLY A 343 3.00 -10.81 16.47
C GLY A 343 2.84 -11.60 17.78
N TRP A 344 3.96 -11.81 18.49
CA TRP A 344 3.99 -12.45 19.80
C TRP A 344 3.32 -11.65 20.92
N THR A 345 3.05 -10.36 20.71
CA THR A 345 2.31 -9.51 21.66
C THR A 345 0.83 -9.44 21.31
N TYR A 346 0.52 -9.03 20.08
CA TYR A 346 -0.83 -8.64 19.68
C TYR A 346 -1.74 -9.83 19.43
N ARG A 347 -1.23 -10.98 18.95
CA ARG A 347 -2.06 -12.17 18.72
C ARG A 347 -2.61 -12.78 20.01
N PRO A 348 -1.80 -13.14 21.02
CA PRO A 348 -2.35 -13.63 22.30
C PRO A 348 -3.23 -12.58 23.00
N ALA A 349 -2.90 -11.29 22.89
CA ALA A 349 -3.74 -10.21 23.41
C ALA A 349 -5.14 -10.20 22.74
N ALA A 350 -5.20 -10.34 21.41
CA ALA A 350 -6.46 -10.40 20.67
C ALA A 350 -7.25 -11.69 20.97
N LEU A 351 -6.57 -12.85 21.03
CA LEU A 351 -7.19 -14.12 21.44
C LEU A 351 -7.84 -14.00 22.82
N ALA A 352 -7.14 -13.39 23.77
CA ALA A 352 -7.68 -13.24 25.11
C ALA A 352 -8.91 -12.31 25.14
N ALA A 353 -8.88 -11.25 24.33
CA ALA A 353 -10.00 -10.30 24.21
C ALA A 353 -11.27 -10.95 23.64
N VAL A 354 -11.15 -11.97 22.77
CA VAL A 354 -12.28 -12.76 22.25
C VAL A 354 -12.59 -14.01 23.10
N GLY A 355 -12.01 -14.12 24.29
CA GLY A 355 -12.28 -15.20 25.24
C GLY A 355 -11.51 -16.50 24.99
N ARG A 356 -10.61 -16.56 24.01
CA ARG A 356 -9.74 -17.71 23.71
C ARG A 356 -8.50 -17.73 24.61
N ILE A 357 -8.73 -17.71 25.93
CA ILE A 357 -7.69 -17.50 26.96
C ILE A 357 -6.61 -18.61 26.95
N GLU A 358 -7.00 -19.88 26.80
CA GLU A 358 -6.04 -20.99 26.88
C GLU A 358 -5.08 -21.03 25.68
N GLU A 359 -5.57 -20.64 24.49
CA GLU A 359 -4.72 -20.44 23.32
C GLU A 359 -3.76 -19.26 23.51
N ALA A 360 -4.25 -18.17 24.11
CA ALA A 360 -3.42 -17.01 24.44
C ALA A 360 -2.27 -17.38 25.41
N LYS A 361 -2.56 -18.11 26.49
CA LYS A 361 -1.55 -18.57 27.46
C LYS A 361 -0.49 -19.49 26.84
N THR A 362 -0.90 -20.35 25.92
CA THR A 362 0.02 -21.22 25.18
C THR A 362 1.01 -20.38 24.36
N LEU A 363 0.50 -19.40 23.61
CA LEU A 363 1.35 -18.49 22.84
C LEU A 363 2.22 -17.58 23.70
N ILE A 364 1.77 -17.14 24.88
CA ILE A 364 2.61 -16.36 25.80
C ILE A 364 3.77 -17.20 26.32
N SER A 365 3.52 -18.46 26.68
CA SER A 365 4.58 -19.37 27.13
C SER A 365 5.66 -19.54 26.07
N GLU A 366 5.26 -19.53 24.80
CA GLU A 366 6.17 -19.54 23.66
C GLU A 366 6.85 -18.18 23.39
N ALA A 367 6.11 -17.08 23.54
CA ALA A 367 6.61 -15.73 23.38
C ALA A 367 7.72 -15.44 24.39
N LEU A 368 7.53 -15.79 25.67
CA LEU A 368 8.49 -15.56 26.75
C LEU A 368 9.76 -16.40 26.64
N LYS A 369 9.70 -17.56 25.97
CA LYS A 369 10.92 -18.32 25.61
C LYS A 369 11.78 -17.58 24.59
N ARG A 370 11.14 -16.85 23.67
CA ARG A 370 11.81 -16.10 22.58
C ARG A 370 12.21 -14.69 23.00
N PHE A 371 11.39 -14.05 23.83
CA PHE A 371 11.54 -12.69 24.33
C PHE A 371 11.35 -12.70 25.87
N PRO A 372 12.37 -13.07 26.64
CA PRO A 372 12.26 -13.17 28.10
C PRO A 372 11.87 -11.86 28.80
N ASP A 373 12.24 -10.72 28.20
CA ASP A 373 11.94 -9.38 28.73
C ASP A 373 10.57 -8.82 28.25
N LEU A 374 9.76 -9.64 27.56
CA LEU A 374 8.46 -9.21 27.05
C LEU A 374 7.45 -9.02 28.19
N THR A 375 7.15 -7.77 28.47
CA THR A 375 6.30 -7.33 29.59
C THR A 375 5.31 -6.27 29.12
N ILE A 376 4.22 -6.07 29.88
CA ILE A 376 3.24 -5.02 29.57
C ILE A 376 3.90 -3.64 29.60
N GLU A 377 4.64 -3.30 30.66
CA GLU A 377 5.39 -2.04 30.76
C GLU A 377 6.39 -1.85 29.62
N GLY A 378 7.10 -2.90 29.20
CA GLY A 378 8.03 -2.82 28.08
C GLY A 378 7.30 -2.45 26.77
N ARG A 379 6.19 -3.12 26.49
CA ARG A 379 5.42 -2.93 25.25
C ARG A 379 4.75 -1.57 25.16
N VAL A 380 4.17 -1.07 26.25
CA VAL A 380 3.47 0.23 26.22
C VAL A 380 4.44 1.39 26.01
N ASN A 381 5.69 1.26 26.43
CA ASN A 381 6.71 2.31 26.28
C ASN A 381 7.40 2.30 24.91
N GLU A 382 7.03 1.41 24.00
CA GLU A 382 7.53 1.47 22.64
C GLU A 382 6.92 2.63 21.85
N PRO A 383 7.69 3.26 20.95
CA PRO A 383 7.23 4.40 20.15
C PRO A 383 5.99 4.12 19.28
N LEU A 384 5.66 2.85 19.02
CA LEU A 384 4.54 2.44 18.16
C LEU A 384 3.18 2.42 18.88
N VAL A 385 3.13 2.60 20.21
CA VAL A 385 1.88 2.70 20.98
C VAL A 385 1.54 4.18 21.17
N ASN A 386 0.78 4.71 20.21
CA ASN A 386 0.79 6.13 19.88
C ASN A 386 -0.21 7.00 20.67
N THR A 387 -1.27 6.42 21.23
CA THR A 387 -2.28 7.16 21.98
C THR A 387 -2.56 6.54 23.34
N ASP A 388 -3.11 7.34 24.27
CA ASP A 388 -3.55 6.83 25.58
C ASP A 388 -4.63 5.75 25.44
N ALA A 389 -5.48 5.85 24.41
CA ALA A 389 -6.50 4.85 24.10
C ALA A 389 -5.87 3.54 23.64
N ASP A 390 -4.92 3.58 22.70
CA ASP A 390 -4.18 2.39 22.24
C ASP A 390 -3.45 1.73 23.40
N ARG A 391 -2.79 2.55 24.23
CA ARG A 391 -2.06 2.11 25.41
C ARG A 391 -2.96 1.40 26.40
N LYS A 392 -4.08 2.01 26.76
CA LYS A 392 -5.06 1.42 27.68
C LYS A 392 -5.56 0.09 27.15
N ARG A 393 -5.94 0.02 25.86
CA ARG A 393 -6.42 -1.21 25.22
C ARG A 393 -5.36 -2.31 25.23
N LEU A 394 -4.11 -1.97 24.92
CA LEU A 394 -3.01 -2.92 24.93
C LEU A 394 -2.77 -3.46 26.35
N VAL A 395 -2.78 -2.60 27.37
CA VAL A 395 -2.65 -3.01 28.77
C VAL A 395 -3.77 -3.97 29.17
N GLU A 396 -5.03 -3.62 28.87
CA GLU A 396 -6.19 -4.45 29.22
C GLU A 396 -6.11 -5.83 28.57
N THR A 397 -5.86 -5.89 27.26
CA THR A 397 -5.79 -7.14 26.51
C THR A 397 -4.58 -8.00 26.88
N MET A 398 -3.41 -7.39 27.12
CA MET A 398 -2.24 -8.13 27.60
C MET A 398 -2.42 -8.66 29.04
N ARG A 399 -3.07 -7.90 29.94
CA ARG A 399 -3.41 -8.41 31.27
C ARG A 399 -4.35 -9.61 31.19
N LEU A 400 -5.39 -9.53 30.36
CA LEU A 400 -6.32 -10.64 30.13
C LEU A 400 -5.62 -11.89 29.60
N ALA A 401 -4.64 -11.70 28.71
CA ALA A 401 -3.88 -12.81 28.15
C ALA A 401 -2.92 -13.44 29.17
N GLY A 402 -2.47 -12.68 30.18
CA GLY A 402 -1.59 -13.16 31.24
C GLY A 402 -0.11 -12.81 31.04
N PHE A 403 0.18 -11.70 30.35
CA PHE A 403 1.56 -11.22 30.21
C PHE A 403 2.13 -10.75 31.56
N PRO A 404 3.44 -10.92 31.81
CA PRO A 404 4.11 -10.31 32.96
C PRO A 404 3.97 -8.77 32.93
N PRO A 405 3.56 -8.12 34.03
CA PRO A 405 3.22 -6.71 34.01
C PRO A 405 4.45 -5.78 33.93
N CYS A 406 5.48 -6.06 34.73
CA CYS A 406 6.55 -5.10 35.02
C CYS A 406 7.79 -5.33 34.18
N ALA A 407 8.37 -4.24 33.66
CA ALA A 407 9.62 -4.25 32.92
C ALA A 407 10.82 -4.27 33.86
N SER A 408 11.97 -4.73 33.36
CA SER A 408 13.22 -4.66 34.12
C SER A 408 13.70 -3.20 34.30
N PRO A 409 14.36 -2.86 35.42
CA PRO A 409 14.93 -1.54 35.61
C PRO A 409 15.89 -1.12 34.49
N GLU A 410 16.65 -2.05 33.93
CA GLU A 410 17.61 -1.81 32.84
C GLU A 410 16.93 -1.39 31.54
N LEU A 411 15.73 -1.93 31.26
CA LEU A 411 14.93 -1.53 30.11
C LEU A 411 14.37 -0.11 30.31
N LEU A 412 13.80 0.16 31.49
CA LEU A 412 13.19 1.44 31.83
C LEU A 412 14.21 2.59 31.87
N ALA A 413 15.45 2.34 32.30
CA ALA A 413 16.51 3.34 32.34
C ALA A 413 16.90 3.92 30.97
N LYS A 414 16.55 3.23 29.87
CA LYS A 414 16.81 3.68 28.49
C LYS A 414 15.70 4.56 27.92
N ILE A 415 14.59 4.71 28.65
CA ILE A 415 13.38 5.36 28.17
C ILE A 415 13.27 6.70 28.90
N ASP A 416 13.19 7.80 28.15
CA ASP A 416 12.90 9.10 28.76
C ASP A 416 11.44 9.11 29.23
N LYS A 417 11.25 9.30 30.55
CA LYS A 417 9.95 9.31 31.24
C LYS A 417 9.07 8.08 30.92
N PRO A 418 9.45 6.88 31.37
CA PRO A 418 8.66 5.69 31.09
C PRO A 418 7.30 5.77 31.77
N VAL A 419 6.26 5.36 31.06
CA VAL A 419 4.94 5.07 31.62
C VAL A 419 5.05 3.84 32.50
N ARG A 420 4.72 4.01 33.78
CA ARG A 420 4.75 2.95 34.79
C ARG A 420 3.34 2.46 35.09
N LEU A 421 3.17 1.15 35.22
CA LEU A 421 1.92 0.57 35.67
C LEU A 421 1.80 0.70 37.21
N PRO A 422 0.60 0.96 37.76
CA PRO A 422 0.43 1.11 39.21
C PRO A 422 0.98 -0.06 40.02
N GLU A 423 0.79 -1.30 39.56
CA GLU A 423 1.28 -2.51 40.20
C GLU A 423 2.81 -2.64 40.20
N CYS A 424 3.50 -1.90 39.34
CA CYS A 424 4.96 -1.94 39.20
C CYS A 424 5.67 -0.81 39.96
N LEU A 425 4.92 0.17 40.49
CA LEU A 425 5.45 1.25 41.33
C LEU A 425 5.64 0.81 42.80
N ALA A 426 5.02 -0.29 43.20
CA ALA A 426 5.02 -0.78 44.58
C ALA A 426 6.18 -1.76 44.90
N ASN A 427 7.03 -2.06 43.91
CA ASN A 427 8.15 -3.01 44.01
C ASN A 427 9.51 -2.32 43.80
#